data_AF-A0A2W6ZWV1-F1
#
_entry.id   AF-A0A2W6ZWV1-F1
#
_cell.length_a   1.000
_cell.length_b   1.000
_cell.length_c   1.000
_cell.angle_alpha   90.00
_cell.angle_beta   90.00
_cell.angle_gamma   90.00
#
_symmetry.space_group_name_H-M   'P 1'
#
loop_
_entity.id
_entity.type
_entity.pdbx_description
1 polymer ?
#
loop_
_entity_poly.entity_id
_entity_poly.type
_entity_poly.pdbx_seq_one_letter_code
_entity_poly.pdbx_strand_id
1 'polypeptide(L)'
;MINETAQRPGQSSFGDLQNSMDSMGLPDVPMVRSLSRAPRRSAIAMAALLGSLLASGLAQAQGMVPGCQLVDGSLQCVPGLTADPEQQIQILRKQISADQGLETVVNQQQALVQQALLAGPALVGAVLSASLTGSGASPVDFHWYRIAPGQQSWQLIPEARGASYRLTMLDVGQQLMVVSVSGAGTTTVRQSSQPVGPVTQTPR
;
A
#
# COMPACT_ATOMS: atom_id res chain seq x y z
N MET A 1 -41.57 -38.49 18.57
CA MET A 1 -41.08 -37.74 19.76
C MET A 1 -39.93 -38.57 20.29
N ILE A 2 -38.64 -38.23 20.18
CA ILE A 2 -37.89 -37.05 20.67
C ILE A 2 -36.54 -37.06 19.91
N ASN A 3 -36.27 -36.13 18.99
CA ASN A 3 -35.28 -35.03 19.03
C ASN A 3 -33.90 -35.30 19.69
N GLU A 4 -32.80 -35.19 18.91
CA GLU A 4 -31.55 -34.46 19.22
C GLU A 4 -30.37 -34.96 18.35
N THR A 5 -30.04 -34.20 17.31
CA THR A 5 -28.73 -34.23 16.63
C THR A 5 -27.98 -32.95 16.97
N ALA A 6 -26.82 -33.10 17.60
CA ALA A 6 -25.93 -32.03 18.02
C ALA A 6 -25.34 -31.28 16.81
N GLN A 7 -25.70 -30.01 16.67
CA GLN A 7 -25.16 -29.07 15.67
C GLN A 7 -23.95 -28.33 16.26
N ARG A 8 -22.78 -28.44 15.60
CA ARG A 8 -21.60 -27.60 15.89
C ARG A 8 -21.85 -26.14 15.44
N PRO A 9 -21.31 -25.13 16.14
CA PRO A 9 -21.41 -23.74 15.74
C PRO A 9 -20.34 -23.42 14.67
N GLY A 10 -20.72 -22.70 13.60
CA GLY A 10 -19.74 -22.12 12.68
C GLY A 10 -20.08 -22.07 11.19
N GLN A 11 -21.35 -21.94 10.80
CA GLN A 11 -21.70 -21.58 9.40
C GLN A 11 -22.65 -20.39 9.41
N SER A 12 -22.09 -19.19 9.37
CA SER A 12 -22.83 -17.99 8.94
C SER A 12 -22.74 -17.92 7.41
N SER A 13 -23.92 -17.91 6.81
CA SER A 13 -24.24 -17.91 5.40
C SER A 13 -23.56 -16.78 4.61
N PHE A 14 -23.00 -17.15 3.46
CA PHE A 14 -22.41 -16.29 2.41
C PHE A 14 -23.49 -15.55 1.58
N GLY A 15 -24.59 -15.12 2.21
CA GLY A 15 -25.76 -14.53 1.53
C GLY A 15 -25.95 -13.02 1.71
N ASP A 16 -25.34 -12.40 2.74
CA ASP A 16 -25.71 -11.04 3.16
C ASP A 16 -24.73 -9.93 2.74
N LEU A 17 -23.66 -10.24 1.98
CA LEU A 17 -22.69 -9.23 1.53
C LEU A 17 -22.91 -8.71 0.11
N GLN A 18 -23.87 -9.27 -0.64
CA GLN A 18 -24.09 -8.87 -2.04
C GLN A 18 -25.01 -7.65 -2.21
N ASN A 19 -25.69 -7.19 -1.15
CA ASN A 19 -26.72 -6.15 -1.26
C ASN A 19 -26.27 -4.74 -0.81
N SER A 20 -24.96 -4.49 -0.64
CA SER A 20 -24.41 -3.21 -0.15
C SER A 20 -23.41 -2.55 -1.10
N MET A 21 -23.38 -2.92 -2.39
CA MET A 21 -22.41 -2.39 -3.37
C MET A 21 -23.02 -1.79 -4.65
N ASP A 22 -24.34 -1.53 -4.68
CA ASP A 22 -25.03 -0.87 -5.81
C ASP A 22 -25.43 0.60 -5.52
N SER A 23 -24.66 1.33 -4.71
CA SER A 23 -24.92 2.77 -4.48
C SER A 23 -23.65 3.59 -4.29
N MET A 24 -22.80 3.64 -5.31
CA MET A 24 -21.87 4.76 -5.50
C MET A 24 -21.87 5.16 -6.97
N GLY A 25 -22.90 5.93 -7.34
CA GLY A 25 -22.99 6.62 -8.61
C GLY A 25 -21.93 7.74 -8.71
N LEU A 26 -21.58 8.02 -9.95
CA LEU A 26 -20.70 9.08 -10.45
C LEU A 26 -20.96 10.45 -9.79
N PRO A 27 -19.95 11.30 -9.55
CA PRO A 27 -20.19 12.70 -9.20
C PRO A 27 -20.70 13.46 -10.43
N ASP A 28 -21.99 13.75 -10.44
CA ASP A 28 -22.66 14.70 -11.32
C ASP A 28 -22.15 16.13 -11.03
N VAL A 29 -21.77 16.88 -12.06
CA VAL A 29 -21.22 18.24 -11.94
C VAL A 29 -22.38 19.23 -11.85
N PRO A 30 -22.56 20.00 -10.75
CA PRO A 30 -23.61 21.00 -10.72
C PRO A 30 -23.22 22.23 -11.55
N MET A 31 -23.97 22.48 -12.62
CA MET A 31 -24.05 23.78 -13.27
C MET A 31 -24.59 24.84 -12.30
N VAL A 32 -23.83 25.91 -12.12
CA VAL A 32 -24.24 27.11 -11.37
C VAL A 32 -25.35 27.82 -12.14
N ARG A 33 -26.61 27.66 -11.69
CA ARG A 33 -27.72 28.50 -12.12
C ARG A 33 -27.79 29.76 -11.24
N SER A 34 -27.56 30.90 -11.88
CA SER A 34 -27.78 32.24 -11.36
C SER A 34 -29.24 32.41 -10.91
N LEU A 35 -29.45 32.67 -9.61
CA LEU A 35 -30.74 33.10 -9.06
C LEU A 35 -30.67 34.58 -8.75
N SER A 36 -31.26 35.36 -9.66
CA SER A 36 -31.57 36.78 -9.55
C SER A 36 -32.55 37.01 -8.39
N ARG A 37 -32.07 37.66 -7.32
CA ARG A 37 -32.89 38.05 -6.16
C ARG A 37 -33.45 39.46 -6.36
N ALA A 38 -34.73 39.55 -6.70
CA ALA A 38 -35.48 40.81 -6.67
C ALA A 38 -35.89 41.17 -5.23
N PRO A 39 -36.00 42.46 -4.87
CA PRO A 39 -36.24 42.89 -3.50
C PRO A 39 -37.73 42.96 -3.19
N ARG A 40 -38.14 42.47 -2.01
CA ARG A 40 -39.44 42.80 -1.42
C ARG A 40 -39.23 43.78 -0.27
N ARG A 41 -39.76 44.99 -0.48
CA ARG A 41 -39.94 46.04 0.51
C ARG A 41 -41.03 45.61 1.50
N SER A 42 -40.74 45.68 2.79
CA SER A 42 -41.76 45.91 3.83
C SER A 42 -41.14 46.82 4.89
N ALA A 43 -41.83 47.93 5.11
CA ALA A 43 -41.50 49.00 6.03
C ALA A 43 -42.16 48.78 7.40
N ILE A 44 -41.81 49.68 8.35
CA ILE A 44 -42.46 50.02 9.63
C ILE A 44 -41.92 49.18 10.81
N ALA A 45 -41.48 49.71 11.97
CA ALA A 45 -41.61 51.02 12.62
C ALA A 45 -40.38 51.39 13.48
N MET A 46 -40.24 52.70 13.74
CA MET A 46 -39.35 53.35 14.70
C MET A 46 -39.61 52.98 16.18
N ALA A 47 -38.54 52.93 16.97
CA ALA A 47 -38.51 53.54 18.31
C ALA A 47 -37.06 53.92 18.66
N ALA A 48 -36.83 55.21 18.87
CA ALA A 48 -35.57 55.78 19.35
C ALA A 48 -35.65 56.02 20.87
N LEU A 49 -34.53 55.88 21.58
CA LEU A 49 -33.93 56.89 22.48
C LEU A 49 -32.95 56.26 23.50
N LEU A 50 -31.67 56.57 23.31
CA LEU A 50 -30.61 56.94 24.26
C LEU A 50 -30.74 56.54 25.75
N GLY A 51 -29.72 55.81 26.23
CA GLY A 51 -29.34 55.70 27.65
C GLY A 51 -27.89 55.23 27.79
N SER A 52 -27.02 56.13 28.27
CA SER A 52 -25.57 55.97 28.37
C SER A 52 -25.10 55.30 29.67
N LEU A 53 -23.89 54.69 29.60
CA LEU A 53 -22.85 54.62 30.65
C LEU A 53 -23.04 53.66 31.86
N LEU A 54 -22.31 52.53 31.84
CA LEU A 54 -21.14 52.20 32.69
C LEU A 54 -21.04 50.71 33.08
N ALA A 55 -20.02 50.07 32.51
CA ALA A 55 -19.07 49.12 33.12
C ALA A 55 -19.57 48.21 34.27
N SER A 56 -19.70 46.91 33.97
CA SER A 56 -19.07 45.86 34.78
C SER A 56 -19.04 44.52 34.03
N GLY A 57 -17.85 43.93 33.93
CA GLY A 57 -17.72 42.47 33.85
C GLY A 57 -17.74 41.83 32.46
N LEU A 58 -16.78 42.17 31.60
CA LEU A 58 -16.22 41.17 30.68
C LEU A 58 -14.72 41.09 30.96
N ALA A 59 -14.38 40.37 32.04
CA ALA A 59 -13.11 39.66 32.08
C ALA A 59 -13.20 38.60 30.96
N GLN A 60 -12.94 39.02 29.72
CA GLN A 60 -12.55 38.08 28.70
C GLN A 60 -11.21 37.54 29.19
N ALA A 61 -11.20 36.31 29.69
CA ALA A 61 -9.97 35.54 29.81
C ALA A 61 -9.40 35.49 28.38
N GLN A 62 -8.49 36.41 28.09
CA GLN A 62 -7.90 36.56 26.77
C GLN A 62 -7.00 35.35 26.56
N GLY A 63 -7.25 34.64 25.45
CA GLY A 63 -6.52 33.43 25.09
C GLY A 63 -5.02 33.64 25.23
N MET A 64 -4.38 32.70 25.92
CA MET A 64 -2.92 32.68 26.01
C MET A 64 -2.38 32.45 24.60
N VAL A 65 -1.56 33.38 24.10
CA VAL A 65 -0.93 33.27 22.77
C VAL A 65 0.02 32.08 22.81
N PRO A 66 -0.15 31.07 21.94
CA PRO A 66 0.74 29.92 21.88
C PRO A 66 2.19 30.37 21.68
N GLY A 67 3.11 29.86 22.49
CA GLY A 67 4.54 30.19 22.39
C GLY A 67 4.98 31.51 23.03
N CYS A 68 4.09 32.22 23.74
CA CYS A 68 4.44 33.41 24.53
C CYS A 68 4.22 33.17 26.03
N GLN A 69 5.22 33.51 26.84
CA GLN A 69 5.13 33.51 28.30
C GLN A 69 5.25 34.95 28.82
N LEU A 70 4.52 35.26 29.90
CA LEU A 70 4.71 36.51 30.65
C LEU A 70 5.84 36.31 31.66
N VAL A 71 6.94 37.03 31.49
CA VAL A 71 8.04 37.11 32.47
C VAL A 71 8.25 38.59 32.80
N ASP A 72 8.13 38.92 34.09
CA ASP A 72 8.28 40.27 34.63
C ASP A 72 7.38 41.32 33.97
N GLY A 73 6.15 40.94 33.64
CA GLY A 73 5.15 41.85 33.03
C GLY A 73 5.39 42.18 31.56
N SER A 74 6.39 41.58 30.92
CA SER A 74 6.60 41.62 29.48
C SER A 74 6.21 40.28 28.85
N LEU A 75 5.70 40.28 27.63
CA LEU A 75 5.36 39.06 26.86
C LEU A 75 6.60 38.63 26.07
N GLN A 76 7.26 37.56 26.50
CA GLN A 76 8.37 36.95 25.77
C GLN A 76 7.84 35.80 24.93
N CYS A 77 7.82 36.00 23.61
CA CYS A 77 7.51 34.96 22.64
C CYS A 77 8.79 34.32 22.14
N VAL A 78 8.82 32.99 22.05
CA VAL A 78 9.94 32.28 21.42
C VAL A 78 9.87 32.53 19.91
N PRO A 79 10.90 33.14 19.30
CA PRO A 79 10.93 33.38 17.86
C PRO A 79 10.76 32.06 17.10
N GLY A 80 9.75 31.97 16.24
CA GLY A 80 9.43 30.77 15.44
C GLY A 80 8.20 29.99 15.91
N LEU A 81 7.61 30.29 17.06
CA LEU A 81 6.34 29.70 17.54
C LEU A 81 5.09 30.55 17.24
N THR A 82 5.21 31.54 16.36
CA THR A 82 4.09 32.44 15.99
C THR A 82 3.19 31.88 14.89
N ALA A 83 3.59 30.78 14.25
CA ALA A 83 2.68 29.96 13.44
C ALA A 83 1.86 29.12 14.41
N ASP A 84 0.54 29.23 14.33
CA ASP A 84 -0.41 28.47 15.14
C ASP A 84 0.01 26.98 15.12
N PRO A 85 0.47 26.40 16.26
CA PRO A 85 0.96 25.02 16.31
C PRO A 85 -0.06 24.03 15.73
N GLU A 86 -1.35 24.35 15.82
CA GLU A 86 -2.43 23.59 15.20
C GLU A 86 -2.37 23.60 13.67
N GLN A 87 -2.01 24.72 13.05
CA GLN A 87 -1.80 24.80 11.60
C GLN A 87 -0.61 23.93 11.17
N GLN A 88 0.47 23.93 11.96
CA GLN A 88 1.63 23.08 11.68
C GLN A 88 1.26 21.60 11.78
N ILE A 89 0.49 21.20 12.79
CA ILE A 89 -0.03 19.83 12.93
C ILE A 89 -0.93 19.46 11.74
N GLN A 90 -1.78 20.38 11.27
CA GLN A 90 -2.63 20.12 10.11
C GLN A 90 -1.85 19.94 8.81
N ILE A 91 -0.79 20.73 8.58
CA ILE A 91 0.11 20.56 7.43
C ILE A 91 0.81 19.21 7.50
N LEU A 92 1.36 18.86 8.67
CA LEU A 92 2.03 17.58 8.88
C LEU A 92 1.08 16.39 8.69
N ARG A 93 -0.16 16.47 9.18
CA ARG A 93 -1.19 15.43 8.97
C ARG A 93 -1.50 15.23 7.49
N LYS A 94 -1.58 16.31 6.71
CA LYS A 94 -1.80 16.23 5.25
C LYS A 94 -0.62 15.54 4.56
N GLN A 95 0.61 15.88 4.93
CA GLN A 95 1.81 15.24 4.39
C GLN A 95 1.86 13.75 4.74
N ILE A 96 1.63 13.40 6.01
CA ILE A 96 1.58 12.00 6.47
C ILE A 96 0.53 11.20 5.70
N SER A 97 -0.66 11.77 5.51
CA SER A 97 -1.73 11.08 4.77
C SER A 97 -1.37 10.85 3.29
N ALA A 98 -0.64 11.78 2.68
CA ALA A 98 -0.15 11.63 1.32
C ALA A 98 0.94 10.54 1.24
N ASP A 99 1.88 10.54 2.18
CA ASP A 99 2.97 9.56 2.23
C ASP A 99 2.43 8.14 2.50
N GLN A 100 1.49 7.98 3.42
CA GLN A 100 0.82 6.70 3.67
C GLN A 100 0.04 6.18 2.44
N GLY A 101 -0.52 7.10 1.64
CA GLY A 101 -1.13 6.76 0.36
C GLY A 101 -0.11 6.19 -0.62
N LEU A 102 1.07 6.81 -0.71
CA LEU A 102 2.18 6.31 -1.54
C LEU A 102 2.71 4.96 -1.04
N GLU A 103 2.86 4.78 0.28
CA GLU A 103 3.27 3.50 0.86
C GLU A 103 2.28 2.38 0.53
N THR A 104 0.98 2.67 0.57
CA THR A 104 -0.06 1.70 0.20
C THR A 104 0.08 1.27 -1.26
N VAL A 105 0.32 2.23 -2.17
CA VAL A 105 0.57 1.96 -3.59
C VAL A 105 1.84 1.13 -3.79
N VAL A 106 2.94 1.47 -3.10
CA VAL A 106 4.20 0.73 -3.17
C VAL A 106 4.02 -0.71 -2.68
N ASN A 107 3.31 -0.91 -1.56
CA ASN A 107 3.04 -2.23 -1.01
C ASN A 107 2.16 -3.08 -1.95
N GLN A 108 1.13 -2.47 -2.56
CA GLN A 108 0.32 -3.15 -3.57
C GLN A 108 1.13 -3.50 -4.82
N GLN A 109 2.00 -2.60 -5.27
CA GLN A 109 2.84 -2.84 -6.44
C GLN A 109 3.88 -3.93 -6.19
N GLN A 110 4.44 -4.04 -4.97
CA GLN A 110 5.34 -5.13 -4.59
C GLN A 110 4.63 -6.49 -4.61
N ALA A 111 3.36 -6.57 -4.20
CA ALA A 111 2.59 -7.81 -4.25
C ALA A 111 2.34 -8.31 -5.69
N LEU A 112 2.41 -7.42 -6.68
CA LEU A 112 2.26 -7.73 -8.11
C LEU A 112 3.56 -8.20 -8.77
N VAL A 113 4.72 -8.04 -8.14
CA VAL A 113 5.99 -8.48 -8.74
C VAL A 113 6.07 -10.00 -8.67
N GLN A 114 5.85 -10.64 -9.82
CA GLN A 114 6.04 -12.07 -9.96
C GLN A 114 7.55 -12.39 -9.96
N GLN A 115 8.03 -13.21 -9.02
CA GLN A 115 9.45 -13.58 -8.93
C GLN A 115 9.61 -15.10 -9.01
N ALA A 116 10.66 -15.56 -9.69
CA ALA A 116 11.08 -16.95 -9.66
C ALA A 116 12.04 -17.20 -8.50
N LEU A 117 11.71 -18.16 -7.65
CA LEU A 117 12.52 -18.54 -6.49
C LEU A 117 13.04 -19.97 -6.66
N LEU A 118 14.31 -20.17 -6.31
CA LEU A 118 14.93 -21.50 -6.25
C LEU A 118 15.13 -21.93 -4.79
N ALA A 119 14.76 -23.17 -4.50
CA ALA A 119 14.96 -23.82 -3.21
C ALA A 119 15.71 -25.15 -3.37
N GLY A 120 16.55 -25.48 -2.40
CA GLY A 120 17.37 -26.69 -2.39
C GLY A 120 18.87 -26.38 -2.34
N PRO A 121 19.70 -27.35 -1.92
CA PRO A 121 21.13 -27.12 -1.80
C PRO A 121 21.82 -27.19 -3.17
N ALA A 122 22.85 -26.37 -3.36
CA ALA A 122 23.73 -26.40 -4.52
C ALA A 122 24.74 -27.57 -4.45
N LEU A 123 24.23 -28.80 -4.36
CA LEU A 123 25.03 -30.02 -4.21
C LEU A 123 24.73 -31.01 -5.34
N VAL A 124 25.76 -31.67 -5.88
CA VAL A 124 25.57 -32.75 -6.84
C VAL A 124 24.62 -33.82 -6.30
N GLY A 125 23.67 -34.25 -7.12
CA GLY A 125 22.64 -35.21 -6.77
C GLY A 125 21.42 -34.60 -6.07
N ALA A 126 21.54 -33.39 -5.52
CA ALA A 126 20.40 -32.68 -4.94
C ALA A 126 19.44 -32.16 -6.02
N VAL A 127 18.22 -31.85 -5.60
CA VAL A 127 17.19 -31.28 -6.46
C VAL A 127 16.99 -29.82 -6.10
N LEU A 128 17.14 -28.94 -7.09
CA LEU A 128 16.66 -27.57 -7.02
C LEU A 128 15.20 -27.54 -7.47
N SER A 129 14.36 -26.84 -6.72
CA SER A 129 12.93 -26.67 -6.99
C SER A 129 12.64 -25.19 -7.23
N ALA A 130 11.96 -24.90 -8.33
CA ALA A 130 11.51 -23.59 -8.74
C ALA A 130 10.07 -23.36 -8.27
N SER A 131 9.80 -22.15 -7.79
CA SER A 131 8.46 -21.68 -7.46
C SER A 131 8.28 -20.24 -7.93
N LEU A 132 7.04 -19.83 -8.12
CA LEU A 132 6.68 -18.46 -8.47
C LEU A 132 5.86 -17.83 -7.34
N THR A 133 6.22 -16.61 -6.95
CA THR A 133 5.41 -15.80 -6.02
C THR A 133 4.54 -14.82 -6.80
N GLY A 134 3.28 -14.62 -6.40
CA GLY A 134 2.33 -13.69 -7.04
C GLY A 134 1.06 -14.36 -7.58
N SER A 135 -0.04 -13.60 -7.68
CA SER A 135 -1.35 -14.08 -8.14
C SER A 135 -1.43 -14.13 -9.68
N GLY A 136 -0.97 -15.23 -10.28
CA GLY A 136 -0.93 -15.33 -11.74
C GLY A 136 -0.55 -16.71 -12.28
N ALA A 137 -0.99 -17.79 -11.63
CA ALA A 137 -0.69 -19.17 -12.04
C ALA A 137 -1.41 -19.55 -13.36
N SER A 138 -0.95 -18.96 -14.47
CA SER A 138 -1.11 -19.50 -15.83
C SER A 138 -0.18 -20.72 -16.00
N PRO A 139 -0.33 -21.54 -17.04
CA PRO A 139 0.69 -22.53 -17.39
C PRO A 139 2.06 -21.84 -17.51
N VAL A 140 3.06 -22.43 -16.87
CA VAL A 140 4.41 -21.88 -16.83
C VAL A 140 5.40 -22.90 -17.35
N ASP A 141 6.17 -22.50 -18.35
CA ASP A 141 7.34 -23.25 -18.81
C ASP A 141 8.57 -22.82 -18.02
N PHE A 142 9.38 -23.78 -17.58
CA PHE A 142 10.65 -23.50 -16.92
C PHE A 142 11.81 -23.85 -17.84
N HIS A 143 12.81 -22.98 -17.90
CA HIS A 143 14.03 -23.22 -18.65
C HIS A 143 15.22 -23.02 -17.72
N TRP A 144 16.05 -24.05 -17.57
CA TRP A 144 17.21 -23.99 -16.69
C TRP A 144 18.45 -23.57 -17.45
N TYR A 145 19.27 -22.76 -16.80
CA TYR A 145 20.51 -22.24 -17.34
C TYR A 145 21.64 -22.45 -16.36
N ARG A 146 22.84 -22.64 -16.89
CA ARG A 146 24.09 -22.69 -16.12
C ARG A 146 25.12 -21.72 -16.65
N ILE A 147 26.01 -21.28 -15.77
CA ILE A 147 27.14 -20.44 -16.15
C ILE A 147 28.39 -20.91 -15.40
N ALA A 148 29.48 -21.10 -16.15
CA ALA A 148 30.77 -21.45 -15.58
C ALA A 148 31.49 -20.20 -15.03
N PRO A 149 32.39 -20.35 -14.04
CA PRO A 149 33.15 -19.23 -13.50
C PRO A 149 33.89 -18.45 -14.58
N GLY A 150 33.77 -17.11 -14.54
CA GLY A 150 34.43 -16.22 -15.50
C GLY A 150 33.76 -16.14 -16.88
N GLN A 151 32.68 -16.90 -17.14
CA GLN A 151 31.87 -16.72 -18.34
C GLN A 151 30.92 -15.54 -18.20
N GLN A 152 30.54 -14.94 -19.33
CA GLN A 152 29.59 -13.81 -19.37
C GLN A 152 28.19 -14.22 -19.86
N SER A 153 28.04 -15.42 -20.43
CA SER A 153 26.79 -15.90 -21.01
C SER A 153 26.26 -17.15 -20.31
N TRP A 154 24.96 -17.13 -20.04
CA TRP A 154 24.21 -18.26 -19.52
C TRP A 154 23.93 -19.28 -20.63
N GLN A 155 24.20 -20.55 -20.36
CA GLN A 155 23.95 -21.66 -21.28
C GLN A 155 22.66 -22.37 -20.90
N LEU A 156 21.76 -22.54 -21.86
CA LEU A 156 20.53 -23.32 -21.68
C LEU A 156 20.86 -24.79 -21.44
N ILE A 157 20.12 -25.44 -20.56
CA ILE A 157 20.12 -26.90 -20.34
C ILE A 157 18.85 -27.45 -21.02
N PRO A 158 18.92 -27.95 -22.28
CA PRO A 158 17.73 -28.17 -23.11
C PRO A 158 16.74 -29.20 -22.56
N GLU A 159 17.26 -30.19 -21.84
CA GLU A 159 16.48 -31.31 -21.25
C GLU A 159 15.80 -30.91 -19.93
N ALA A 160 16.18 -29.79 -19.33
CA ALA A 160 15.66 -29.33 -18.05
C ALA A 160 14.50 -28.34 -18.27
N ARG A 161 13.28 -28.87 -18.37
CA ARG A 161 12.06 -28.09 -18.67
C ARG A 161 11.02 -28.04 -17.54
N GLY A 162 11.26 -28.76 -16.46
CA GLY A 162 10.35 -28.84 -15.32
C GLY A 162 10.64 -27.79 -14.24
N ALA A 163 9.71 -27.67 -13.29
CA ALA A 163 9.91 -26.88 -12.08
C ALA A 163 10.99 -27.44 -11.14
N SER A 164 11.57 -28.61 -11.46
CA SER A 164 12.66 -29.20 -10.69
C SER A 164 13.81 -29.61 -11.60
N TYR A 165 15.03 -29.45 -11.11
CA TYR A 165 16.24 -29.90 -11.77
C TYR A 165 17.16 -30.61 -10.78
N ARG A 166 17.62 -31.81 -11.16
CA ARG A 166 18.59 -32.57 -10.37
C ARG A 166 19.99 -32.19 -10.80
N LEU A 167 20.78 -31.66 -9.88
CA LEU A 167 22.15 -31.25 -10.12
C LEU A 167 23.03 -32.46 -10.45
N THR A 168 23.82 -32.34 -11.50
CA THR A 168 24.70 -33.41 -12.00
C THR A 168 26.17 -33.07 -11.81
N MET A 169 27.05 -34.03 -12.08
CA MET A 169 28.50 -33.79 -12.07
C MET A 169 28.94 -32.73 -13.08
N LEU A 170 28.19 -32.52 -14.16
CA LEU A 170 28.49 -31.48 -15.15
C LEU A 170 28.30 -30.07 -14.59
N ASP A 171 27.50 -29.93 -13.53
CA ASP A 171 27.13 -28.63 -12.98
C ASP A 171 28.11 -28.16 -11.90
N VAL A 172 29.06 -29.00 -11.49
CA VAL A 172 30.06 -28.69 -10.45
C VAL A 172 30.86 -27.44 -10.80
N GLY A 173 30.99 -26.53 -9.84
CA GLY A 173 31.67 -25.25 -10.01
C GLY A 173 30.84 -24.20 -10.76
N GLN A 174 29.68 -24.56 -11.32
CA GLN A 174 28.81 -23.63 -12.04
C GLN A 174 27.73 -23.03 -11.13
N GLN A 175 27.17 -21.91 -11.55
CA GLN A 175 25.93 -21.35 -10.99
C GLN A 175 24.74 -21.72 -11.87
N LEU A 176 23.58 -21.92 -11.25
CA LEU A 176 22.33 -22.31 -11.90
C LEU A 176 21.28 -21.23 -11.71
N MET A 177 20.46 -21.02 -12.73
CA MET A 177 19.30 -20.13 -12.70
C MET A 177 18.16 -20.79 -13.46
N VAL A 178 16.92 -20.45 -13.10
CA VAL A 178 15.74 -20.81 -13.89
C VAL A 178 15.08 -19.55 -14.44
N VAL A 179 14.60 -19.64 -15.68
CA VAL A 179 13.72 -18.65 -16.29
C VAL A 179 12.36 -19.29 -16.49
N SER A 180 11.34 -18.72 -15.83
CA SER A 180 9.95 -19.09 -16.06
C SER A 180 9.37 -18.22 -17.16
N VAL A 181 8.61 -18.84 -18.06
CA VAL A 181 7.88 -18.17 -19.13
C VAL A 181 6.40 -18.44 -18.91
N SER A 182 5.61 -17.38 -18.72
CA SER A 182 4.16 -17.47 -18.59
C SER A 182 3.47 -16.63 -19.68
N GLY A 183 2.35 -17.14 -20.17
CA GLY A 183 1.50 -16.44 -21.12
C GLY A 183 0.18 -16.03 -20.50
N ALA A 184 -0.24 -14.79 -20.71
CA ALA A 184 -1.61 -14.33 -20.44
C ALA A 184 -2.13 -13.60 -21.69
N GLY A 185 -3.03 -14.24 -22.43
CA GLY A 185 -3.51 -13.71 -23.71
C GLY A 185 -2.37 -13.57 -24.73
N THR A 186 -2.13 -12.35 -25.22
CA THR A 186 -1.06 -12.04 -26.19
C THR A 186 0.28 -11.69 -25.55
N THR A 187 0.33 -11.60 -24.22
CA THR A 187 1.53 -11.13 -23.51
C THR A 187 2.31 -12.32 -22.96
N THR A 188 3.60 -12.37 -23.30
CA THR A 188 4.55 -13.32 -22.70
C THR A 188 5.37 -12.61 -21.63
N VAL A 189 5.36 -13.13 -20.42
CA VAL A 189 6.16 -12.63 -19.30
C VAL A 189 7.29 -13.63 -19.02
N ARG A 190 8.50 -13.12 -18.83
CA ARG A 190 9.68 -13.92 -18.47
C ARG A 190 10.21 -13.45 -17.12
N GLN A 191 10.41 -14.38 -16.21
CA GLN A 191 10.97 -14.09 -14.89
C GLN A 191 12.17 -14.99 -14.60
N SER A 192 13.27 -14.38 -14.17
CA SER A 192 14.52 -15.06 -13.84
C SER A 192 14.62 -15.23 -12.33
N SER A 193 15.18 -16.34 -11.86
CA SER A 193 15.54 -16.49 -10.45
C SER A 193 16.86 -15.81 -10.12
N GLN A 194 17.13 -15.67 -8.82
CA GLN A 194 18.50 -15.48 -8.38
C GLN A 194 19.34 -16.73 -8.69
N PRO A 195 20.62 -16.58 -9.07
CA PRO A 195 21.54 -17.70 -9.24
C PRO A 195 21.78 -18.48 -7.95
N VAL A 196 21.90 -19.80 -8.06
CA VAL A 196 22.28 -20.71 -6.96
C VAL A 196 23.59 -21.42 -7.33
N GLY A 197 24.56 -21.40 -6.43
CA GLY A 197 25.87 -22.03 -6.62
C GLY A 197 27.02 -21.20 -6.03
N PRO A 198 28.28 -21.57 -6.29
CA PRO A 198 28.69 -22.66 -7.18
C PRO A 198 28.27 -24.03 -6.65
N VAL A 199 27.91 -24.95 -7.55
CA VAL A 199 27.55 -26.32 -7.17
C VAL A 199 28.79 -27.05 -6.66
N THR A 200 28.67 -27.67 -5.48
CA THR A 200 29.75 -28.46 -4.88
C THR A 200 29.37 -29.93 -4.82
N GLN A 201 30.37 -30.79 -4.58
CA GLN A 201 30.15 -32.21 -4.32
C GLN A 201 30.11 -32.42 -2.81
N THR A 202 29.27 -33.35 -2.35
CA THR A 202 29.37 -33.82 -0.98
C THR A 202 30.72 -34.53 -0.80
N PRO A 203 31.50 -34.22 0.25
CA PRO A 203 32.72 -34.96 0.53
C PRO A 203 32.40 -36.45 0.70
N ARG A 204 33.17 -37.32 0.03
CA ARG A 204 33.10 -38.77 0.21
C ARG A 204 33.67 -39.19 1.55
#